data_AF-A0AAP6XHK0-F1
#
_entry.id   AF-A0AAP6XHK0-F1
#
_cell.length_a   1.000
_cell.length_b   1.000
_cell.length_c   1.000
_cell.angle_alpha   90.00
_cell.angle_beta   90.00
_cell.angle_gamma   90.00
#
_symmetry.space_group_name_H-M   'P 1'
#
loop_
_entity.id
_entity.type
_entity.pdbx_description
1 polymer ?
#
loop_
_entity_poly.entity_id
_entity_poly.type
_entity_poly.pdbx_seq_one_letter_code
_entity_poly.pdbx_strand_id
1 'polypeptide(L)'
;MTTPLSPELVIYMMENGYRQVEIAREYNVSRQYIHQLAKQAGYTSPITTVQENLPWDVDPALTKNATFVAFRLIGHEMVAPGKLTNESRERANGLIKRLLQFDVVIDYDPSYPPIMGLTNTPGFAYLPRTASDENFLMKIKPETRITPLGQKIWRMPTELFR
;
A
#
# COMPACT_ATOMS: atom_id res chain seq x y z
N MET A 1 3.06 34.98 -19.75
CA MET A 1 2.83 35.18 -18.31
C MET A 1 2.69 33.81 -17.70
N THR A 2 3.61 33.39 -16.82
CA THR A 2 3.46 32.13 -16.09
C THR A 2 2.37 32.30 -15.05
N THR A 3 1.33 31.46 -15.10
CA THR A 3 0.30 31.42 -14.07
C THR A 3 0.98 31.23 -12.70
N PRO A 4 0.64 32.02 -11.66
CA PRO A 4 1.22 31.84 -10.34
C PRO A 4 0.87 30.44 -9.82
N LEU A 5 1.87 29.77 -9.23
CA LEU A 5 1.71 28.41 -8.74
C LEU A 5 0.83 28.39 -7.49
N SER A 6 -0.38 27.84 -7.62
CA SER A 6 -1.37 27.69 -6.54
C SER A 6 -1.57 26.22 -6.12
N PRO A 7 -2.16 25.95 -4.94
CA PRO A 7 -2.54 24.59 -4.53
C PRO A 7 -3.40 23.85 -5.58
N GLU A 8 -4.40 24.53 -6.15
CA GLU A 8 -5.33 23.96 -7.14
C GLU A 8 -4.63 23.60 -8.44
N LEU A 9 -3.70 24.45 -8.89
CA LEU A 9 -2.90 24.18 -10.08
C LEU A 9 -1.99 22.96 -9.88
N VAL A 10 -1.40 22.81 -8.69
CA VAL A 10 -0.58 21.63 -8.35
C VAL A 10 -1.42 20.35 -8.42
N ILE A 11 -2.63 20.34 -7.86
CA ILE A 11 -3.53 19.17 -7.95
C ILE A 11 -3.92 18.90 -9.39
N TYR A 12 -4.35 19.92 -10.13
CA TYR A 12 -4.70 19.78 -11.54
C TYR A 12 -3.56 19.14 -12.35
N MET A 13 -2.32 19.60 -12.17
CA MET A 13 -1.16 19.02 -12.85
C MET A 13 -0.92 17.55 -12.43
N MET A 14 -1.07 17.25 -11.14
CA MET A 14 -0.93 15.88 -10.63
C MET A 14 -2.01 14.92 -11.17
N GLU A 15 -3.25 15.39 -11.28
CA GLU A 15 -4.36 14.65 -11.90
C GLU A 15 -4.12 14.42 -13.39
N ASN A 16 -3.43 15.35 -14.06
CA ASN A 16 -2.96 15.22 -15.44
C ASN A 16 -1.64 14.42 -15.58
N GLY A 17 -1.20 13.75 -14.50
CA GLY A 17 -0.10 12.78 -14.53
C GLY A 17 1.28 13.34 -14.22
N TYR A 18 1.42 14.63 -13.94
CA TYR A 18 2.69 15.21 -13.53
C TYR A 18 3.09 14.75 -12.12
N ARG A 19 4.34 14.34 -11.96
CA ARG A 19 4.94 14.08 -10.66
C ARG A 19 5.33 15.41 -10.01
N GLN A 20 5.27 15.49 -8.68
CA GLN A 20 5.68 16.69 -7.94
C GLN A 20 7.10 17.18 -8.28
N VAL A 21 7.99 16.26 -8.66
CA VAL A 21 9.37 16.59 -9.09
C VAL A 21 9.39 17.25 -10.47
N GLU A 22 8.48 16.88 -11.37
CA GLU A 22 8.35 17.44 -12.71
C GLU A 22 7.77 18.87 -12.59
N ILE A 23 6.73 19.04 -11.77
CA ILE A 23 6.15 20.36 -11.44
C ILE A 23 7.22 21.27 -10.81
N ALA A 24 7.98 20.76 -9.84
CA ALA A 24 9.04 21.53 -9.18
C ALA A 24 10.08 22.05 -10.18
N ARG A 25 10.48 21.22 -11.15
CA ARG A 25 11.43 21.59 -12.22
C ARG A 25 10.84 22.63 -13.16
N GLU A 26 9.58 22.45 -13.56
CA GLU A 26 8.88 23.38 -14.47
C GLU A 26 8.74 24.78 -13.88
N TYR A 27 8.47 24.88 -12.58
CA TYR A 27 8.28 26.15 -11.88
C TYR A 27 9.54 26.66 -11.17
N ASN A 28 10.67 25.97 -11.31
CA ASN A 28 11.95 26.29 -10.65
C ASN A 28 11.81 26.50 -9.13
N VAL A 29 11.12 25.57 -8.46
CA VAL A 29 10.91 25.56 -7.01
C VAL A 29 11.33 24.23 -6.40
N SER A 30 11.38 24.15 -5.07
CA SER A 30 11.69 22.88 -4.41
C SER A 30 10.51 21.90 -4.48
N ARG A 31 10.81 20.59 -4.52
CA ARG A 31 9.78 19.55 -4.37
C ARG A 31 9.01 19.70 -3.05
N GLN A 32 9.68 20.14 -1.98
CA GLN A 32 9.06 20.36 -0.68
C GLN A 32 7.96 21.43 -0.75
N TYR A 33 8.17 22.50 -1.51
CA TYR A 33 7.17 23.52 -1.74
C TYR A 33 5.94 22.96 -2.49
N ILE A 34 6.15 22.18 -3.56
CA ILE A 34 5.06 21.49 -4.26
C ILE A 34 4.28 20.56 -3.32
N HIS A 35 4.99 19.80 -2.47
CA HIS A 35 4.35 18.92 -1.50
C HIS A 35 3.48 19.69 -0.49
N GLN A 36 3.93 20.85 -0.02
CA GLN A 36 3.15 21.71 0.88
C GLN A 36 1.89 22.23 0.20
N LEU A 37 1.98 22.71 -1.05
CA LEU A 37 0.83 23.16 -1.83
C LEU A 37 -0.17 22.03 -2.07
N ALA A 38 0.30 20.83 -2.44
CA ALA A 38 -0.56 19.66 -2.60
C ALA A 38 -1.30 19.33 -1.29
N LYS A 39 -0.59 19.36 -0.15
CA LYS A 39 -1.19 19.12 1.17
C LYS A 39 -2.24 20.17 1.53
N GLN A 40 -2.01 21.44 1.20
CA GLN A 40 -2.99 22.52 1.41
C GLN A 40 -4.28 22.29 0.60
N ALA A 41 -4.16 21.73 -0.61
CA ALA A 41 -5.30 21.32 -1.42
C ALA A 41 -5.90 19.95 -1.01
N GLY A 42 -5.48 19.37 0.12
CA GLY A 42 -6.05 18.12 0.64
C GLY A 42 -5.48 16.84 0.02
N TYR A 43 -4.37 16.90 -0.73
CA TYR A 43 -3.75 15.70 -1.28
C TYR A 43 -3.09 14.85 -0.19
N THR A 44 -3.50 13.58 -0.13
CA THR A 44 -2.85 12.54 0.65
C THR A 44 -2.11 11.59 -0.29
N SER A 45 -0.83 11.32 0.00
CA SER A 45 -0.04 10.43 -0.85
C SER A 45 -0.54 8.98 -0.75
N PRO A 46 -0.46 8.17 -1.82
CA PRO A 46 -0.80 6.75 -1.77
C PRO A 46 -0.07 5.99 -0.65
N ILE A 47 1.15 6.43 -0.31
CA ILE A 47 1.91 5.81 0.79
C ILE A 47 1.27 6.08 2.15
N THR A 48 0.92 7.33 2.41
CA THR A 48 0.22 7.72 3.63
C THR A 48 -1.14 7.03 3.71
N THR A 49 -1.90 7.02 2.61
CA THR A 49 -3.19 6.32 2.54
C THR A 49 -3.05 4.85 2.90
N VAL A 50 -2.07 4.13 2.34
CA VAL A 50 -1.86 2.71 2.68
C VAL A 50 -1.48 2.54 4.16
N GLN A 51 -0.55 3.37 4.66
CA GLN A 51 -0.08 3.31 6.05
C GLN A 51 -1.23 3.53 7.05
N GLU A 52 -2.05 4.55 6.85
CA GLU A 52 -3.18 4.90 7.72
C GLU A 52 -4.30 3.85 7.70
N ASN A 53 -4.33 3.00 6.67
CA ASN A 53 -5.34 1.97 6.50
C ASN A 53 -4.80 0.57 6.77
N LEU A 54 -3.55 0.41 7.24
CA LEU A 54 -3.02 -0.90 7.61
C LEU A 54 -3.90 -1.60 8.67
N PRO A 55 -4.04 -2.94 8.57
CA PRO A 55 -4.86 -3.71 9.50
C PRO A 55 -4.20 -3.96 10.85
N TRP A 56 -2.88 -3.78 10.94
CA TRP A 56 -2.08 -4.04 12.12
C TRP A 56 -1.12 -2.88 12.41
N ASP A 57 -0.77 -2.72 13.68
CA ASP A 57 0.39 -1.92 14.09
C ASP A 57 1.64 -2.79 14.07
N VAL A 58 2.42 -2.69 12.98
CA VAL A 58 3.56 -3.57 12.71
C VAL A 58 4.84 -2.94 13.28
N ASP A 59 5.63 -3.74 13.99
CA ASP A 59 6.95 -3.32 14.48
C ASP A 59 7.77 -2.66 13.35
N PRO A 60 8.24 -1.41 13.54
CA PRO A 60 9.05 -0.70 12.55
C PRO A 60 10.29 -1.48 12.05
N ALA A 61 10.86 -2.38 12.86
CA ALA A 61 11.96 -3.24 12.46
C ALA A 61 11.60 -4.18 11.30
N LEU A 62 10.32 -4.52 11.15
CA LEU A 62 9.80 -5.39 10.09
C LEU A 62 9.43 -4.64 8.80
N THR A 63 9.76 -3.34 8.69
CA THR A 63 9.50 -2.55 7.48
C THR A 63 10.13 -3.16 6.22
N LYS A 64 11.20 -3.97 6.36
CA LYS A 64 11.87 -4.67 5.25
C LYS A 64 11.45 -6.13 5.10
N ASN A 65 10.52 -6.65 5.93
CA ASN A 65 10.00 -8.01 5.78
C ASN A 65 9.33 -8.16 4.40
N ALA A 66 9.66 -9.24 3.68
CA ALA A 66 9.20 -9.46 2.32
C ALA A 66 7.67 -9.58 2.19
N THR A 67 7.02 -10.25 3.16
CA THR A 67 5.55 -10.40 3.19
C THR A 67 4.89 -9.05 3.43
N PHE A 68 5.39 -8.26 4.39
CA PHE A 68 4.86 -6.93 4.68
C PHE A 68 5.09 -5.92 3.54
N VAL A 69 6.25 -6.00 2.88
CA VAL A 69 6.52 -5.21 1.68
C VAL A 69 5.53 -5.57 0.58
N ALA A 70 5.37 -6.84 0.24
CA ALA A 70 4.44 -7.26 -0.80
C ALA A 70 2.97 -6.91 -0.46
N PHE A 71 2.57 -7.03 0.81
CA PHE A 71 1.25 -6.64 1.28
C PHE A 71 1.00 -5.14 1.05
N ARG A 72 1.94 -4.27 1.44
CA ARG A 72 1.82 -2.82 1.20
C ARG A 72 1.83 -2.47 -0.29
N LEU A 73 2.59 -3.20 -1.12
CA LEU A 73 2.57 -3.04 -2.58
C LEU A 73 1.19 -3.33 -3.17
N ILE A 74 0.50 -4.38 -2.71
CA ILE A 74 -0.89 -4.61 -3.08
C ILE A 74 -1.74 -3.39 -2.69
N GLY A 75 -1.59 -2.89 -1.46
CA GLY A 75 -2.30 -1.69 -1.03
C GLY A 75 -2.03 -0.46 -1.89
N HIS A 76 -0.78 -0.24 -2.31
CA HIS A 76 -0.42 0.88 -3.18
C HIS A 76 -1.07 0.75 -4.56
N GLU A 77 -1.11 -0.45 -5.13
CA GLU A 77 -1.78 -0.68 -6.41
C GLU A 77 -3.30 -0.46 -6.31
N MET A 78 -3.91 -0.86 -5.19
CA MET A 78 -5.34 -0.64 -4.95
C MET A 78 -5.71 0.84 -4.76
N VAL A 79 -4.78 1.66 -4.26
CA VAL A 79 -4.98 3.11 -4.07
C VAL A 79 -4.58 3.91 -5.30
N ALA A 80 -3.54 3.50 -6.01
CA ALA A 80 -2.99 4.20 -7.18
C ALA A 80 -2.60 3.18 -8.27
N PRO A 81 -3.60 2.65 -9.01
CA PRO A 81 -3.37 1.62 -10.03
C PRO A 81 -2.37 2.03 -11.11
N GLY A 82 -1.57 1.08 -11.58
CA GLY A 82 -0.62 1.26 -12.67
C GLY A 82 0.62 2.11 -12.33
N LYS A 83 0.84 2.42 -11.04
CA LYS A 83 2.00 3.21 -10.59
C LYS A 83 3.17 2.36 -10.10
N LEU A 84 2.97 1.06 -9.90
CA LEU A 84 4.05 0.15 -9.49
C LEU A 84 5.08 -0.07 -10.61
N THR A 85 6.34 -0.25 -10.20
CA THR A 85 7.38 -0.79 -11.10
C THR A 85 7.11 -2.26 -11.40
N ASN A 86 7.65 -2.80 -12.50
CA ASN A 86 7.49 -4.22 -12.84
C ASN A 86 7.94 -5.15 -11.71
N GLU A 87 9.08 -4.88 -11.09
CA GLU A 87 9.58 -5.67 -9.95
C GLU A 87 8.63 -5.61 -8.73
N SER A 88 8.08 -4.43 -8.42
CA SER A 88 7.13 -4.27 -7.31
C SER A 88 5.82 -5.00 -7.60
N ARG A 89 5.36 -4.92 -8.85
CA ARG A 89 4.18 -5.61 -9.35
C ARG A 89 4.35 -7.12 -9.28
N GLU A 90 5.50 -7.64 -9.69
CA GLU A 90 5.83 -9.07 -9.59
C GLU A 90 5.80 -9.55 -8.13
N ARG A 91 6.33 -8.77 -7.19
CA ARG A 91 6.26 -9.08 -5.75
C ARG A 91 4.82 -9.11 -5.22
N ALA A 92 4.01 -8.11 -5.57
CA ALA A 92 2.60 -8.07 -5.19
C ALA A 92 1.82 -9.26 -5.76
N ASN A 93 1.98 -9.53 -7.06
CA ASN A 93 1.36 -10.67 -7.74
C ASN A 93 1.84 -12.01 -7.19
N GLY A 94 3.12 -12.13 -6.79
CA GLY A 94 3.66 -13.33 -6.15
C GLY A 94 2.98 -13.64 -4.83
N LEU A 95 2.70 -12.61 -4.02
CA LEU A 95 1.92 -12.77 -2.79
C LEU A 95 0.48 -13.17 -3.09
N ILE A 96 -0.21 -12.49 -4.02
CA ILE A 96 -1.59 -12.84 -4.42
C ILE A 96 -1.69 -14.30 -4.86
N LYS A 97 -0.78 -14.74 -5.75
CA LYS A 97 -0.71 -16.14 -6.21
C LYS A 97 -0.54 -17.12 -5.05
N ARG A 98 0.35 -16.81 -4.09
CA ARG A 98 0.56 -17.65 -2.90
C ARG A 98 -0.72 -17.77 -2.07
N LEU A 99 -1.39 -16.65 -1.79
CA LEU A 99 -2.62 -16.66 -0.98
C LEU A 99 -3.72 -17.50 -1.65
N LEU A 100 -3.87 -17.39 -2.97
CA LEU A 100 -4.84 -18.18 -3.74
C LEU A 100 -4.46 -19.66 -3.84
N GLN A 101 -3.20 -19.96 -4.16
CA GLN A 101 -2.73 -21.33 -4.39
C GLN A 101 -2.83 -22.21 -3.13
N PHE A 102 -2.56 -21.64 -1.97
CA PHE A 102 -2.54 -22.38 -0.70
C PHE A 102 -3.80 -22.15 0.15
N ASP A 103 -4.76 -21.37 -0.33
CA ASP A 103 -5.96 -20.94 0.39
C ASP A 103 -5.64 -20.40 1.81
N VAL A 104 -4.71 -19.46 1.86
CA VAL A 104 -4.23 -18.82 3.09
C VAL A 104 -4.47 -17.32 3.08
N VAL A 105 -4.47 -16.75 4.28
CA VAL A 105 -4.45 -15.31 4.55
C VAL A 105 -3.21 -14.94 5.36
N ILE A 106 -2.86 -13.67 5.33
CA ILE A 106 -1.74 -13.14 6.12
C ILE A 106 -2.26 -12.74 7.49
N ASP A 107 -1.49 -13.01 8.53
CA ASP A 107 -1.71 -12.40 9.83
C ASP A 107 -0.40 -11.84 10.40
N TYR A 108 -0.57 -10.88 11.31
CA TYR A 108 0.52 -10.34 12.10
C TYR A 108 0.20 -10.46 13.59
N ASP A 109 1.14 -11.06 14.30
CA ASP A 109 1.20 -11.09 15.76
C ASP A 109 2.67 -11.19 16.17
N PRO A 110 3.20 -10.25 16.98
CA PRO A 110 4.60 -10.27 17.41
C PRO A 110 5.06 -11.58 18.07
N SER A 111 4.13 -12.37 18.62
CA SER A 111 4.42 -13.67 19.23
C SER A 111 4.66 -14.80 18.23
N TYR A 112 4.30 -14.62 16.95
CA TYR A 112 4.48 -15.66 15.95
C TYR A 112 5.97 -15.94 15.70
N PRO A 113 6.40 -17.21 15.84
CA PRO A 113 7.78 -17.57 15.57
C PRO A 113 8.07 -17.49 14.06
N PRO A 114 9.34 -17.32 13.67
CA PRO A 114 9.72 -17.47 12.27
C PRO A 114 9.43 -18.91 11.82
N ILE A 115 8.87 -19.06 10.63
CA ILE A 115 8.62 -20.37 10.01
C ILE A 115 9.69 -20.57 8.94
N MET A 116 10.65 -21.46 9.20
CA MET A 116 11.72 -21.75 8.25
C MET A 116 11.17 -22.14 6.88
N GLY A 117 11.71 -21.51 5.82
CA GLY A 117 11.26 -21.73 4.44
C GLY A 117 10.02 -20.93 4.03
N LEU A 118 9.41 -20.18 4.95
CA LEU A 118 8.23 -19.35 4.68
C LEU A 118 8.42 -17.89 5.13
N THR A 119 8.71 -17.67 6.42
CA THR A 119 8.99 -16.36 7.00
C THR A 119 10.24 -16.45 7.88
N ASN A 120 11.34 -15.85 7.44
CA ASN A 120 12.60 -15.89 8.19
C ASN A 120 12.64 -14.90 9.36
N THR A 121 11.60 -14.08 9.53
CA THR A 121 11.45 -13.16 10.67
C THR A 121 10.17 -13.50 11.42
N PRO A 122 10.15 -13.34 12.77
CA PRO A 122 8.94 -13.48 13.56
C PRO A 122 7.87 -12.44 13.15
N GLY A 123 6.66 -12.61 13.64
CA GLY A 123 5.58 -11.64 13.50
C GLY A 123 4.55 -12.00 12.43
N PHE A 124 5.00 -12.32 11.21
CA PHE A 124 4.08 -12.63 10.10
C PHE A 124 3.90 -14.13 9.92
N ALA A 125 2.64 -14.53 9.76
CA ALA A 125 2.26 -15.91 9.46
C ALA A 125 1.29 -15.97 8.28
N TYR A 126 1.27 -17.14 7.61
CA TYR A 126 0.22 -17.51 6.67
C TYR A 126 -0.70 -18.49 7.38
N LEU A 127 -1.96 -18.14 7.54
CA LEU A 127 -2.96 -18.93 8.24
C LEU A 127 -4.00 -19.47 7.26
N PRO A 128 -4.57 -20.66 7.48
CA PRO A 128 -5.68 -21.15 6.68
C PRO A 128 -6.82 -20.13 6.63
N ARG A 129 -7.36 -19.92 5.43
CA ARG A 129 -8.54 -19.09 5.24
C ARG A 129 -9.75 -19.74 5.93
N THR A 130 -10.60 -18.89 6.49
CA THR A 130 -11.89 -19.26 7.09
C THR A 130 -13.00 -18.41 6.49
N ALA A 131 -14.26 -18.81 6.67
CA ALA A 131 -15.41 -18.06 6.15
C ALA A 131 -15.46 -16.62 6.67
N SER A 132 -15.04 -16.37 7.91
CA SER A 132 -14.99 -15.04 8.53
C SER A 132 -13.98 -14.10 7.87
N ASP A 133 -12.98 -14.64 7.17
CA ASP A 133 -12.02 -13.83 6.43
C ASP A 133 -12.62 -13.26 5.14
N GLU A 134 -13.81 -13.72 4.75
CA GLU A 134 -14.48 -13.37 3.50
C GLU A 134 -13.48 -13.41 2.32
N ASN A 135 -13.38 -12.31 1.59
CA ASN A 135 -12.43 -12.11 0.51
C ASN A 135 -11.26 -11.19 0.90
N PHE A 136 -10.91 -11.10 2.19
CA PHE A 136 -9.76 -10.31 2.63
C PHE A 136 -8.43 -11.04 2.37
N LEU A 137 -7.37 -10.26 2.18
CA LEU A 137 -5.98 -10.74 2.08
C LEU A 137 -5.40 -11.11 3.45
N MET A 138 -6.00 -10.58 4.52
CA MET A 138 -5.57 -10.76 5.90
C MET A 138 -6.58 -11.55 6.73
N LYS A 139 -6.13 -12.09 7.86
CA LYS A 139 -6.98 -12.72 8.86
C LYS A 139 -7.91 -11.71 9.52
N ILE A 140 -9.19 -12.06 9.60
CA ILE A 140 -10.19 -11.29 10.34
C ILE A 140 -10.36 -11.88 11.73
N LYS A 141 -9.94 -11.09 12.73
CA LYS A 141 -9.99 -11.39 14.16
C LYS A 141 -10.29 -10.09 14.94
N PRO A 142 -10.75 -10.15 16.20
CA PRO A 142 -11.23 -8.98 16.93
C PRO A 142 -10.28 -7.78 16.99
N GLU A 143 -8.97 -8.03 16.97
CA GLU A 143 -7.92 -7.02 16.98
C GLU A 143 -7.55 -6.47 15.59
N THR A 144 -8.02 -7.10 14.51
CA THR A 144 -7.77 -6.63 13.14
C THR A 144 -8.53 -5.32 12.91
N ARG A 145 -7.79 -4.26 12.63
CA ARG A 145 -8.38 -2.96 12.31
C ARG A 145 -8.84 -2.94 10.85
N ILE A 146 -10.11 -2.63 10.61
CA ILE A 146 -10.64 -2.45 9.25
C ILE A 146 -11.30 -1.08 9.13
N THR A 147 -10.63 -0.14 8.48
CA THR A 147 -11.20 1.17 8.17
C THR A 147 -12.15 1.07 6.96
N PRO A 148 -13.04 2.06 6.74
CA PRO A 148 -13.90 2.08 5.56
C PRO A 148 -13.13 2.00 4.23
N LEU A 149 -11.96 2.64 4.14
CA LEU A 149 -11.11 2.54 2.95
C LEU A 149 -10.30 1.22 2.94
N GLY A 150 -9.85 0.74 4.10
CA GLY A 150 -9.22 -0.57 4.25
C GLY A 150 -10.10 -1.73 3.79
N GLN A 151 -11.43 -1.63 3.94
CA GLN A 151 -12.39 -2.59 3.37
C GLN A 151 -12.27 -2.73 1.85
N LYS A 152 -11.83 -1.68 1.16
CA LYS A 152 -11.63 -1.68 -0.30
C LYS A 152 -10.20 -2.07 -0.66
N ILE A 153 -9.21 -1.58 0.09
CA ILE A 153 -7.79 -1.82 -0.18
C ILE A 153 -7.41 -3.29 0.01
N TRP A 154 -7.90 -3.94 1.07
CA TRP A 154 -7.37 -5.24 1.50
C TRP A 154 -8.19 -6.45 1.04
N ARG A 155 -9.09 -6.26 0.07
CA ARG A 155 -9.81 -7.37 -0.58
C ARG A 155 -8.91 -8.02 -1.63
N MET A 156 -9.07 -9.32 -1.83
CA MET A 156 -8.41 -10.05 -2.91
C MET A 156 -8.76 -9.39 -4.25
N PRO A 157 -7.75 -9.00 -5.05
CA PRO A 157 -7.99 -8.51 -6.40
C PRO A 157 -8.66 -9.58 -7.27
N THR A 158 -9.53 -9.16 -8.20
CA THR A 158 -10.20 -10.07 -9.14
C THR A 158 -9.26 -10.61 -10.22
N GLU A 159 -8.16 -9.90 -10.49
CA GLU A 159 -7.11 -10.30 -11.40
C GLU A 159 -5.74 -9.87 -10.88
N LEU A 160 -4.68 -10.46 -11.43
CA LEU A 160 -3.32 -10.04 -11.18
C LEU A 160 -3.06 -8.67 -11.82
N PHE A 161 -2.21 -7.87 -11.20
CA PHE A 161 -1.87 -6.54 -11.67
C PHE A 161 -1.06 -6.59 -12.97
N ARG A 162 -1.42 -5.72 -13.93
CA ARG A 162 -0.86 -5.67 -15.29
C ARG A 162 0.08 -4.51 -15.51
#